data_AF-A0A6A7MVG6-F1
#
_entry.id   AF-A0A6A7MVG6-F1
#
_cell.length_a   1.000
_cell.length_b   1.000
_cell.length_c   1.000
_cell.angle_alpha   90.00
_cell.angle_beta   90.00
_cell.angle_gamma   90.00
#
_symmetry.space_group_name_H-M   'P 1'
#
loop_
_entity.id
_entity.type
_entity.pdbx_description
1 polymer ?
#
loop_
_entity_poly.entity_id
_entity_poly.type
_entity_poly.pdbx_seq_one_letter_code
_entity_poly.pdbx_strand_id
1 'polypeptide(L)'
;MELFNKSGVLVSSVLVLVGALIACQAQEDAVPSPTVIEAIATQAGPQGQAAAERRLQEWADQGSPVAQRELALRYLSNPAKRNEAIQLFERAANAGDAQAAVGLVGMYHGNTAAVQGGNTAISAGRVIKEAANVNYIPR
;
A
#
# COMPACT_ATOMS: atom_id res chain seq x y z
N MET A 1 38.53 30.16 35.65
CA MET A 1 38.49 29.36 34.40
C MET A 1 37.30 28.39 34.36
N GLU A 2 36.18 28.66 35.05
CA GLU A 2 35.03 27.71 35.11
C GLU A 2 33.87 28.05 34.18
N LEU A 3 33.81 29.27 33.63
CA LEU A 3 32.75 29.71 32.72
C LEU A 3 32.82 29.00 31.35
N PHE A 4 34.02 28.74 30.82
CA PHE A 4 34.19 28.12 29.50
C PHE A 4 33.75 26.64 29.46
N ASN A 5 33.90 25.92 30.59
CA ASN A 5 33.49 24.52 30.71
C ASN A 5 31.96 24.36 30.74
N LYS A 6 31.25 25.25 31.46
CA LYS A 6 29.78 25.22 31.52
C LYS A 6 29.15 25.59 30.17
N SER A 7 29.72 26.59 29.47
CA SER A 7 29.25 27.00 28.15
C SER A 7 29.41 25.89 27.10
N GLY A 8 30.55 25.18 27.10
CA GLY A 8 30.79 24.07 26.16
C GLY A 8 29.85 22.88 26.36
N VAL A 9 29.56 22.52 27.62
CA VAL A 9 28.62 21.45 27.97
C VAL A 9 27.19 21.80 27.58
N LEU A 10 26.78 23.06 27.77
CA LEU A 10 25.44 23.52 27.36
C LEU A 10 25.27 23.50 25.84
N VAL A 11 26.26 23.96 25.07
CA VAL A 11 26.22 23.92 23.60
C VAL A 11 26.16 22.48 23.08
N SER A 12 26.96 21.57 23.65
CA SER A 12 26.94 20.16 23.26
C SER A 12 25.61 19.47 23.58
N SER A 13 25.03 19.74 24.76
CA SER A 13 23.73 19.20 25.16
C SER A 13 22.59 19.70 24.25
N VAL A 14 22.60 20.98 23.89
CA VAL A 14 21.63 21.56 22.93
C VAL A 14 21.79 20.93 21.55
N LEU A 15 23.02 20.71 21.08
CA LEU A 15 23.28 20.10 19.77
C LEU A 15 22.81 18.64 19.71
N VAL A 16 23.00 17.89 20.80
CA VAL A 16 22.49 16.50 20.93
C VAL A 16 20.96 16.47 20.95
N LEU A 17 20.32 17.38 21.70
CA LEU A 17 18.86 17.48 21.73
C LEU A 17 18.28 17.87 20.37
N VAL A 18 18.88 18.83 19.67
CA VAL A 18 18.45 19.25 18.33
C VAL A 18 18.69 18.14 17.32
N GLY A 19 19.82 17.43 17.38
CA GLY A 19 20.09 16.25 16.54
C GLY A 19 19.09 15.11 16.76
N ALA A 20 18.71 14.85 18.02
CA ALA A 20 17.69 13.85 18.35
C ALA A 20 16.29 14.25 17.84
N LEU A 21 15.95 15.55 17.88
CA LEU A 21 14.70 16.05 17.33
C LEU A 21 14.64 15.95 15.80
N ILE A 22 15.75 16.19 15.10
CA ILE A 22 15.83 16.04 13.64
C ILE A 22 15.69 14.55 13.24
N ALA A 23 16.29 13.63 13.99
CA ALA A 23 16.18 12.19 13.73
C ALA A 23 14.74 11.65 13.89
N CYS A 24 13.95 12.24 14.79
CA CYS A 24 12.56 11.83 15.02
C CYS A 24 11.62 12.23 13.85
N GLN A 25 11.96 13.29 13.11
CA GLN A 25 11.17 13.80 11.99
C GLN A 25 11.47 13.08 10.65
N ALA A 26 12.49 12.23 10.60
CA ALA A 26 12.91 11.54 9.37
C ALA A 26 12.18 10.21 9.11
N GLN A 27 11.21 9.84 9.96
CA GLN A 27 10.51 8.55 9.88
C GLN A 27 9.35 8.55 8.85
N GLU A 28 9.02 9.69 8.24
CA GLU A 28 7.84 9.84 7.35
C GLU A 28 8.03 9.28 5.92
N ASP A 29 9.24 8.92 5.51
CA ASP A 29 9.54 8.40 4.15
C ASP A 29 9.65 6.87 4.05
N ALA A 30 9.47 6.13 5.14
CA ALA A 30 9.50 4.68 5.09
C ALA A 30 8.12 4.11 4.73
N VAL A 31 8.04 3.34 3.64
CA VAL A 31 6.88 2.51 3.32
C VAL A 31 6.56 1.64 4.56
N PRO A 32 5.37 1.77 5.17
CA PRO A 32 5.02 1.01 6.35
C PRO A 32 4.74 -0.46 5.99
N SER A 33 4.69 -1.33 6.99
CA SER A 33 4.41 -2.75 6.77
C SER A 33 3.03 -2.97 6.09
N PRO A 34 2.86 -4.06 5.30
CA PRO A 34 1.61 -4.34 4.58
C PRO A 34 0.34 -4.28 5.43
N THR A 35 0.41 -4.76 6.68
CA THR A 35 -0.71 -4.75 7.62
C THR A 35 -1.14 -3.33 7.99
N VAL A 36 -0.19 -2.41 8.11
CA VAL A 36 -0.47 -0.99 8.39
C VAL A 36 -1.09 -0.33 7.16
N ILE A 37 -0.61 -0.66 5.96
CA ILE A 37 -1.18 -0.16 4.70
C ILE A 37 -2.65 -0.59 4.57
N GLU A 38 -2.94 -1.86 4.80
CA GLU A 38 -4.30 -2.41 4.77
C GLU A 38 -5.20 -1.80 5.86
N ALA A 39 -4.66 -1.59 7.08
CA ALA A 39 -5.38 -0.92 8.15
C ALA A 39 -5.77 0.51 7.77
N ILE A 40 -4.86 1.27 7.16
CA ILE A 40 -5.12 2.64 6.71
C ILE A 40 -6.09 2.66 5.52
N ALA A 41 -6.04 1.64 4.66
CA ALA A 41 -7.00 1.47 3.59
C ALA A 41 -8.43 1.21 4.12
N THR A 42 -8.56 0.39 5.16
CA THR A 42 -9.87 -0.03 5.70
C THR A 42 -10.45 0.90 6.77
N GLN A 43 -9.60 1.57 7.56
CA GLN A 43 -10.02 2.42 8.69
C GLN A 43 -10.41 3.85 8.27
N ALA A 44 -10.34 4.17 6.98
CA ALA A 44 -10.71 5.49 6.48
C ALA A 44 -12.24 5.71 6.56
N GLY A 45 -12.68 6.51 7.55
CA GLY A 45 -14.06 6.99 7.62
C GLY A 45 -14.43 7.90 6.42
N PRO A 46 -15.68 8.40 6.33
CA PRO A 46 -16.17 9.15 5.15
C PRO A 46 -15.30 10.36 4.78
N GLN A 47 -14.72 11.03 5.78
CA GLN A 47 -13.82 12.18 5.58
C GLN A 47 -12.34 11.77 5.42
N GLY A 48 -11.98 10.55 5.85
CA GLY A 48 -10.62 10.03 5.80
C GLY A 48 -10.25 9.37 4.47
N GLN A 49 -11.23 9.12 3.59
CA GLN A 49 -10.98 8.42 2.32
C GLN A 49 -9.99 9.16 1.41
N ALA A 50 -10.10 10.49 1.32
CA ALA A 50 -9.17 11.29 0.51
C ALA A 50 -7.75 11.31 1.10
N ALA A 51 -7.63 11.30 2.43
CA ALA A 51 -6.32 11.22 3.10
C ALA A 51 -5.69 9.84 2.91
N ALA A 52 -6.48 8.77 3.01
CA ALA A 52 -6.02 7.41 2.78
C ALA A 52 -5.62 7.20 1.30
N GLU A 53 -6.37 7.74 0.35
CA GLU A 53 -6.00 7.71 -1.08
C GLU A 53 -4.65 8.39 -1.31
N ARG A 54 -4.41 9.57 -0.72
CA ARG A 54 -3.12 10.27 -0.84
C ARG A 54 -1.96 9.44 -0.27
N ARG A 55 -2.10 8.90 0.93
CA ARG A 55 -1.06 8.06 1.55
C ARG A 55 -0.79 6.78 0.75
N LEU A 56 -1.84 6.14 0.24
CA LEU A 56 -1.70 4.98 -0.63
C LEU A 56 -1.00 5.34 -1.94
N GLN A 57 -1.27 6.51 -2.51
CA GLN A 57 -0.59 6.99 -3.69
C GLN A 57 0.91 7.22 -3.43
N GLU A 58 1.26 7.89 -2.33
CA GLU A 58 2.65 8.08 -1.91
C GLU A 58 3.39 6.74 -1.77
N TRP A 59 2.81 5.76 -1.08
CA TRP A 59 3.46 4.43 -0.93
C TRP A 59 3.45 3.61 -2.22
N ALA A 60 2.45 3.77 -3.08
CA ALA A 60 2.40 3.12 -4.38
C ALA A 60 3.50 3.65 -5.32
N ASP A 61 3.77 4.95 -5.26
CA ASP A 61 4.86 5.62 -5.98
C ASP A 61 6.24 5.23 -5.43
N GLN A 62 6.34 4.96 -4.13
CA GLN A 62 7.51 4.34 -3.50
C GLN A 62 7.67 2.83 -3.81
N GLY A 63 6.75 2.25 -4.60
CA GLY A 63 6.85 0.88 -5.10
C GLY A 63 6.22 -0.19 -4.22
N SER A 64 5.42 0.18 -3.21
CA SER A 64 4.72 -0.79 -2.36
C SER A 64 3.66 -1.57 -3.15
N PRO A 65 3.79 -2.91 -3.31
CA PRO A 65 2.83 -3.71 -4.06
C PRO A 65 1.45 -3.70 -3.39
N VAL A 66 1.43 -3.71 -2.06
CA VAL A 66 0.21 -3.68 -1.27
C VAL A 66 -0.48 -2.32 -1.40
N ALA A 67 0.25 -1.20 -1.37
CA ALA A 67 -0.35 0.11 -1.57
C ALA A 67 -0.91 0.27 -2.99
N GLN A 68 -0.20 -0.22 -4.00
CA GLN A 68 -0.68 -0.26 -5.39
C GLN A 68 -1.99 -1.06 -5.51
N ARG A 69 -2.06 -2.24 -4.87
CA ARG A 69 -3.27 -3.06 -4.82
C ARG A 69 -4.44 -2.34 -4.13
N GLU A 70 -4.22 -1.78 -2.94
CA GLU A 70 -5.26 -1.06 -2.19
C GLU A 70 -5.75 0.20 -2.93
N LEU A 71 -4.85 0.93 -3.60
CA LEU A 71 -5.23 2.07 -4.44
C LEU A 71 -6.04 1.63 -5.65
N ALA A 72 -5.64 0.53 -6.30
CA ALA A 72 -6.38 -0.05 -7.41
C ALA A 72 -7.81 -0.42 -7.01
N LEU A 73 -7.98 -1.09 -5.87
CA LEU A 73 -9.29 -1.46 -5.32
C LEU A 73 -10.22 -0.26 -5.15
N ARG A 74 -9.69 0.87 -4.66
CA ARG A 74 -10.46 2.12 -4.56
C ARG A 74 -10.89 2.64 -5.92
N TYR A 75 -9.99 2.61 -6.89
CA TYR A 75 -10.23 3.15 -8.23
C TYR A 75 -11.24 2.33 -9.03
N LEU A 76 -11.45 1.06 -8.70
CA LEU A 76 -12.47 0.23 -9.34
C LEU A 76 -13.89 0.73 -9.15
N SER A 77 -14.16 1.42 -8.04
CA SER A 77 -15.47 2.01 -7.78
C SER A 77 -15.75 3.21 -8.70
N ASN A 78 -14.71 3.77 -9.34
CA ASN A 78 -14.83 4.90 -10.25
C ASN A 78 -14.58 4.46 -11.71
N PRO A 79 -15.61 4.47 -12.58
CA PRO A 79 -15.46 4.01 -13.97
C PRO A 79 -14.42 4.82 -14.76
N ALA A 80 -14.20 6.11 -14.43
CA ALA A 80 -13.20 6.93 -15.08
C ALA A 80 -11.75 6.54 -14.72
N LYS A 81 -11.54 5.94 -13.53
CA LYS A 81 -10.23 5.49 -13.05
C LYS A 81 -9.97 4.01 -13.30
N ARG A 82 -10.85 3.31 -14.03
CA ARG A 82 -10.75 1.86 -14.23
C ARG A 82 -9.44 1.44 -14.91
N ASN A 83 -8.98 2.19 -15.91
CA ASN A 83 -7.71 1.90 -16.60
C ASN A 83 -6.51 2.08 -15.67
N GLU A 84 -6.57 3.08 -14.78
CA GLU A 84 -5.54 3.36 -13.80
C GLU A 84 -5.48 2.25 -12.73
N ALA A 85 -6.64 1.71 -12.33
CA ALA A 85 -6.72 0.55 -11.46
C ALA A 85 -6.07 -0.70 -12.08
N ILE A 86 -6.27 -0.95 -13.38
CA ILE A 86 -5.62 -2.07 -14.10
C ILE A 86 -4.10 -1.93 -14.01
N GLN A 87 -3.57 -0.75 -14.35
CA GLN A 87 -2.13 -0.50 -14.32
C GLN A 87 -1.54 -0.65 -12.91
N LEU A 88 -2.27 -0.22 -11.88
CA LEU A 88 -1.85 -0.40 -10.49
C LEU A 88 -1.80 -1.88 -10.09
N PHE A 89 -2.80 -2.68 -10.46
CA PHE A 89 -2.76 -4.11 -10.20
C PHE A 89 -1.68 -4.83 -11.02
N GLU A 90 -1.43 -4.46 -12.27
CA GLU A 90 -0.35 -5.01 -13.08
C GLU A 90 1.01 -4.76 -12.42
N ARG A 91 1.26 -3.53 -11.94
CA ARG A 91 2.48 -3.21 -11.19
C ARG A 91 2.62 -4.05 -9.93
N ALA A 92 1.55 -4.15 -9.13
CA ALA A 92 1.55 -4.94 -7.90
C ALA A 92 1.76 -6.44 -8.15
N ALA A 93 1.10 -7.00 -9.18
CA ALA A 93 1.24 -8.39 -9.57
C ALA A 93 2.66 -8.70 -10.08
N ASN A 94 3.23 -7.81 -10.89
CA ASN A 94 4.62 -7.93 -11.37
C ASN A 94 5.64 -7.85 -10.23
N ALA A 95 5.32 -7.13 -9.15
CA ALA A 95 6.12 -7.08 -7.92
C ALA A 95 5.86 -8.26 -6.95
N GLY A 96 5.02 -9.23 -7.35
CA GLY A 96 4.78 -10.47 -6.60
C GLY A 96 3.54 -10.46 -5.69
N ASP A 97 2.68 -9.44 -5.75
CA ASP A 97 1.41 -9.44 -5.01
C ASP A 97 0.40 -10.39 -5.68
N ALA A 98 0.22 -11.57 -5.09
CA ALA A 98 -0.70 -12.58 -5.59
C ALA A 98 -2.17 -12.13 -5.55
N GLN A 99 -2.56 -11.25 -4.62
CA GLN A 99 -3.92 -10.73 -4.54
C GLN A 99 -4.19 -9.73 -5.67
N ALA A 100 -3.19 -8.94 -6.08
CA ALA A 100 -3.28 -8.08 -7.25
C ALA A 100 -3.45 -8.89 -8.55
N ALA A 101 -2.72 -10.01 -8.70
CA ALA A 101 -2.88 -10.91 -9.84
C ALA A 101 -4.31 -11.50 -9.90
N VAL A 102 -4.86 -11.92 -8.75
CA VAL A 102 -6.26 -12.37 -8.65
C VAL A 102 -7.23 -11.24 -8.98
N GLY A 103 -6.94 -10.01 -8.53
CA GLY A 103 -7.70 -8.81 -8.85
C GLY A 103 -7.80 -8.57 -10.36
N LEU A 104 -6.68 -8.67 -11.10
CA LEU A 104 -6.66 -8.56 -12.56
C LEU A 104 -7.54 -9.60 -13.24
N VAL A 105 -7.42 -10.87 -12.84
CA VAL A 105 -8.26 -11.95 -13.38
C VAL A 105 -9.74 -11.65 -13.14
N GLY A 106 -10.09 -11.19 -11.93
CA GLY A 106 -11.45 -10.75 -11.60
C GLY A 106 -11.94 -9.61 -12.48
N MET A 107 -11.07 -8.63 -12.79
CA MET A 107 -11.41 -7.51 -13.67
C MET A 107 -11.64 -7.94 -15.12
N TYR A 108 -10.77 -8.79 -15.67
CA TYR A 108 -10.90 -9.27 -17.06
C TYR A 108 -12.10 -10.19 -17.27
N HIS A 109 -12.46 -10.98 -16.26
CA HIS A 109 -13.59 -11.89 -16.33
C HIS A 109 -14.92 -11.24 -15.89
N GLY A 110 -14.93 -9.94 -15.58
CA GLY A 110 -16.13 -9.23 -15.11
C GLY A 110 -16.62 -9.69 -13.72
N ASN A 111 -15.80 -10.45 -12.99
CA ASN A 111 -16.16 -11.04 -11.72
C ASN A 111 -15.66 -10.16 -10.57
N THR A 112 -16.40 -9.09 -10.27
CA THR A 112 -16.09 -8.11 -9.22
C THR A 112 -16.11 -8.71 -7.81
N ALA A 113 -16.68 -9.91 -7.63
CA ALA A 113 -16.70 -10.62 -6.35
C ALA A 113 -15.30 -11.08 -5.90
N ALA A 114 -14.39 -11.39 -6.83
CA ALA A 114 -13.01 -11.76 -6.51
C ALA A 114 -12.18 -10.58 -5.97
N VAL A 115 -12.62 -9.36 -6.29
CA VAL A 115 -11.92 -8.11 -6.03
C VAL A 115 -12.26 -7.55 -4.64
N GLN A 116 -13.51 -7.67 -4.18
CA GLN A 116 -13.95 -7.05 -2.92
C GLN A 116 -13.64 -7.89 -1.66
N GLY A 117 -13.20 -9.14 -1.83
CA GLY A 117 -12.98 -10.05 -0.72
C GLY A 117 -11.62 -9.88 -0.06
N GLY A 118 -11.48 -8.92 0.85
CA GLY A 118 -10.33 -8.76 1.77
C GLY A 118 -10.10 -9.93 2.75
N ASN A 119 -10.61 -11.14 2.45
CA ASN A 119 -10.37 -12.37 3.20
C ASN A 119 -9.62 -13.35 2.27
N THR A 120 -8.29 -13.19 2.28
CA THR A 120 -7.35 -13.48 1.19
C THR A 120 -6.88 -14.93 1.05
N ALA A 121 -7.31 -15.87 1.89
CA ALA A 121 -6.81 -17.25 1.84
C ALA A 121 -7.68 -18.24 1.03
N ILE A 122 -9.00 -18.05 0.98
CA ILE A 122 -9.94 -19.05 0.41
C ILE A 122 -10.34 -18.71 -1.04
N SER A 123 -10.34 -17.43 -1.41
CA SER A 123 -10.74 -16.95 -2.74
C SER A 123 -9.65 -17.18 -3.81
N ALA A 124 -8.37 -16.94 -3.48
CA ALA A 124 -7.27 -17.11 -4.43
C ALA A 124 -7.15 -18.56 -4.94
N GLY A 125 -7.27 -19.55 -4.05
CA GLY A 125 -7.25 -20.96 -4.42
C GLY A 125 -8.41 -21.36 -5.34
N ARG A 126 -9.59 -20.74 -5.18
CA ARG A 126 -10.75 -20.98 -6.06
C ARG A 126 -10.55 -20.32 -7.43
N VAL A 127 -10.11 -19.05 -7.48
CA VAL A 127 -9.91 -18.34 -8.75
C VAL A 127 -8.79 -18.97 -9.60
N ILE A 128 -7.68 -19.38 -8.98
CA ILE A 128 -6.60 -20.08 -9.70
C ILE A 128 -7.09 -21.43 -10.23
N LYS A 129 -7.86 -22.18 -9.44
CA LYS A 129 -8.44 -23.45 -9.89
C LYS A 129 -9.45 -23.27 -11.01
N GLU A 130 -10.25 -22.20 -10.97
CA GLU A 130 -11.21 -21.87 -12.02
C GLU A 130 -10.51 -21.43 -13.31
N ALA A 131 -9.49 -20.57 -13.21
CA ALA A 131 -8.67 -20.14 -14.35
C ALA A 131 -7.88 -21.31 -14.96
N ALA A 132 -7.38 -22.24 -14.15
CA ALA A 132 -6.74 -23.45 -14.62
C ALA A 132 -7.73 -24.42 -15.31
N ASN A 133 -8.97 -24.49 -14.82
CA ASN A 133 -10.00 -25.38 -15.39
C ASN A 133 -10.54 -24.87 -16.73
N VAL A 134 -10.65 -23.55 -16.92
CA VAL A 134 -11.06 -22.96 -18.21
C VAL A 134 -10.01 -23.20 -19.31
N ASN A 135 -8.74 -23.40 -18.93
CA ASN A 135 -7.65 -23.68 -19.87
C ASN A 135 -7.40 -25.18 -20.15
N TYR A 136 -8.18 -26.08 -19.53
CA TYR A 136 -8.14 -27.53 -19.80
C TYR A 136 -9.44 -27.97 -20.48
N ILE A 137 -9.64 -27.53 -21.72
CA ILE A 137 -10.55 -28.23 -22.65
C ILE A 137 -9.63 -28.95 -23.65
N PRO A 138 -9.29 -30.23 -23.45
CA PRO A 138 -8.76 -31.01 -24.56
C PRO A 138 -9.86 -31.07 -25.62
N ARG A 139 -9.54 -30.60 -26.84
CA ARG A 139 -10.38 -30.88 -28.02
C ARG A 139 -10.39 -32.36 -28.33
#